data_AF-A0A8C5SWP2-F1
#
_entry.id   AF-A0A8C5SWP2-F1
#
_cell.length_a   1.000
_cell.length_b   1.000
_cell.length_c   1.000
_cell.angle_alpha   90.00
_cell.angle_beta   90.00
_cell.angle_gamma   90.00
#
_symmetry.space_group_name_H-M   'P 1'
#
loop_
_entity.id
_entity.type
_entity.pdbx_description
1 polymer ?
#
loop_
_entity_poly.entity_id
_entity_poly.type
_entity_poly.pdbx_seq_one_letter_code
_entity_poly.pdbx_strand_id
1 'polypeptide(L)'
;QESDRGEGVEVVKNEPHKDPIHGQGQFTEKRVHLSSKLPSWARAVTPRIFYITEKAWNYYPYTITGKKETLMCSFLPKFSIYIETKYEDNSGNSTNIFLNEKILGDHEVMFLDIAFDEIPDRYYRSLEDLRSFCSAKTGRGPLQEGWREYTKPIMCSYKLVTVKFEVWGLQTRVEQFVHKVVRDILLIGHRQAFAWVDEWTGMTMDEVRLYEKETQQATNEIVGIMTPTISISEVQLPPSTQSAPSSAPSTPLSGEAPEFLHAPKDRQRKKSAPEMLSLPVLQERSNLE
;
A
#
# COMPACT_ATOMS: atom_id res chain seq x y z
N GLN A 1 -9.08 -1.61 6.44
CA GLN A 1 -8.24 -1.31 7.61
C GLN A 1 -7.34 -0.09 7.41
N GLU A 2 -6.77 0.11 6.22
CA GLU A 2 -5.80 1.20 5.96
C GLU A 2 -6.41 2.54 5.48
N SER A 3 -7.72 2.59 5.21
CA SER A 3 -8.40 3.79 4.72
C SER A 3 -8.96 4.62 5.87
N ASP A 4 -8.71 5.93 5.80
CA ASP A 4 -9.24 6.97 6.68
C ASP A 4 -9.62 8.19 5.80
N ARG A 5 -10.18 9.26 6.38
CA ARG A 5 -10.63 10.43 5.62
C ARG A 5 -9.50 11.02 4.76
N GLY A 6 -9.63 10.91 3.44
CA GLY A 6 -8.65 11.40 2.47
C GLY A 6 -7.37 10.57 2.36
N GLU A 7 -7.28 9.41 3.02
CA GLU A 7 -6.12 8.51 2.99
C GLU A 7 -6.50 7.06 2.76
N GLY A 8 -5.64 6.29 2.10
CA GLY A 8 -5.88 4.87 1.83
C GLY A 8 -6.17 4.59 0.36
N VAL A 9 -6.97 3.56 0.11
CA VAL A 9 -7.12 2.98 -1.23
C VAL A 9 -8.49 3.29 -1.79
N GLU A 10 -8.54 4.06 -2.87
CA GLU A 10 -9.73 4.30 -3.68
C GLU A 10 -9.72 3.34 -4.87
N VAL A 11 -10.75 2.51 -5.03
CA VAL A 11 -10.87 1.61 -6.18
C VAL A 11 -11.64 2.33 -7.29
N VAL A 12 -10.95 2.59 -8.40
CA VAL A 12 -11.46 3.33 -9.56
C VAL A 12 -12.14 2.38 -10.55
N LYS A 13 -11.54 1.21 -10.81
CA LYS A 13 -12.08 0.18 -11.70
C LYS A 13 -11.85 -1.21 -11.13
N ASN A 14 -12.81 -2.09 -11.35
CA ASN A 14 -12.71 -3.54 -11.12
C ASN A 14 -13.60 -4.23 -12.15
N GLU A 15 -13.00 -4.78 -13.21
CA GLU A 15 -13.75 -5.34 -14.35
C GLU A 15 -13.07 -6.57 -14.95
N PRO A 16 -13.83 -7.50 -15.56
CA PRO A 16 -13.26 -8.61 -16.31
C PRO A 16 -12.37 -8.11 -17.45
N HIS A 17 -11.26 -8.82 -17.69
CA HIS A 17 -10.32 -8.51 -18.76
C HIS A 17 -9.94 -9.78 -19.52
N LYS A 18 -9.68 -9.68 -20.82
CA LYS A 18 -9.21 -10.79 -21.64
C LYS A 18 -7.89 -10.42 -22.31
N ASP A 19 -6.86 -11.20 -22.03
CA ASP A 19 -5.55 -11.08 -22.63
C ASP A 19 -5.35 -12.12 -23.74
N PRO A 20 -4.70 -11.77 -24.87
CA PRO A 20 -4.45 -12.71 -25.96
C PRO A 20 -3.56 -13.91 -25.57
N ILE A 21 -2.65 -13.74 -24.60
CA ILE A 21 -1.67 -14.74 -24.19
C ILE A 21 -2.15 -15.42 -22.91
N HIS A 22 -2.61 -14.64 -21.93
CA HIS A 22 -2.94 -15.14 -20.59
C HIS A 22 -4.42 -15.50 -20.40
N GLY A 23 -5.28 -15.22 -21.39
CA GLY A 23 -6.69 -15.62 -21.37
C GLY A 23 -7.56 -14.71 -20.50
N GLN A 24 -8.54 -15.29 -19.80
CA GLN A 24 -9.46 -14.53 -18.96
C GLN A 24 -8.78 -14.10 -17.66
N GLY A 25 -9.12 -12.90 -17.18
CA GLY A 25 -8.63 -12.36 -15.93
C GLY A 25 -9.47 -11.20 -15.42
N GLN A 26 -8.92 -10.48 -14.45
CA GLN A 26 -9.53 -9.29 -13.86
C GLN A 26 -8.57 -8.11 -13.97
N PHE A 27 -9.09 -6.97 -14.42
CA PHE A 27 -8.39 -5.70 -14.35
C PHE A 27 -8.87 -4.89 -13.16
N THR A 28 -7.93 -4.30 -12.41
CA THR A 28 -8.23 -3.33 -11.36
C THR A 28 -7.40 -2.08 -11.52
N GLU A 29 -8.00 -0.93 -11.22
CA GLU A 29 -7.33 0.37 -11.12
C GLU A 29 -7.66 0.97 -9.77
N LYS A 30 -6.64 1.33 -9.00
CA LYS A 30 -6.78 1.93 -7.67
C LYS A 30 -5.91 3.18 -7.55
N ARG A 31 -6.31 4.10 -6.69
CA ARG A 31 -5.52 5.26 -6.27
C ARG A 31 -5.18 5.10 -4.80
N VAL A 32 -3.89 5.11 -4.49
CA VAL A 32 -3.37 5.00 -3.13
C VAL A 32 -2.96 6.39 -2.67
N HIS A 33 -3.71 6.93 -1.71
CA HIS A 33 -3.51 8.24 -1.10
C HIS A 33 -2.63 8.08 0.14
N LEU A 34 -1.42 8.66 0.12
CA LEU A 34 -0.33 8.36 1.08
C LEU A 34 0.22 9.59 1.82
N SER A 35 -0.47 10.73 1.78
CA SER A 35 0.05 12.04 2.22
C SER A 35 0.64 12.06 3.64
N SER A 36 -0.01 11.47 4.64
CA SER A 36 0.48 11.45 6.03
C SER A 36 1.40 10.28 6.36
N LYS A 37 1.34 9.20 5.57
CA LYS A 37 2.09 7.95 5.80
C LYS A 37 3.53 8.00 5.27
N LEU A 38 3.92 9.08 4.58
CA LEU A 38 5.29 9.29 4.13
C LEU A 38 6.23 9.72 5.26
N PRO A 39 7.48 9.22 5.28
CA PRO A 39 8.53 9.75 6.14
C PRO A 39 8.72 11.26 5.99
N SER A 40 9.21 11.94 7.03
CA SER A 40 9.41 13.40 7.04
C SER A 40 10.23 13.90 5.86
N TRP A 41 11.31 13.21 5.51
CA TRP A 41 12.16 13.56 4.37
C TRP A 41 11.42 13.44 3.02
N ALA A 42 10.52 12.45 2.88
CA ALA A 42 9.76 12.23 1.65
C ALA A 42 8.63 13.27 1.52
N ARG A 43 8.01 13.64 2.64
CA ARG A 43 7.02 14.74 2.69
C ARG A 43 7.60 16.10 2.32
N ALA A 44 8.89 16.33 2.57
CA ALA A 44 9.55 17.59 2.19
C ALA A 44 9.67 17.77 0.66
N VAL A 45 9.63 16.69 -0.11
CA VAL A 45 9.83 16.70 -1.58
C VAL A 45 8.60 16.24 -2.36
N THR A 46 7.51 15.92 -1.68
CA THR A 46 6.24 15.50 -2.29
C THR A 46 5.15 16.54 -2.07
N PRO A 47 4.24 16.77 -3.05
CA PRO A 47 3.14 17.70 -2.87
C PRO A 47 2.24 17.28 -1.71
N ARG A 48 1.47 18.23 -1.17
CA ARG A 48 0.50 17.95 -0.11
C ARG A 48 -0.61 16.99 -0.53
N ILE A 49 -0.93 16.95 -1.83
CA ILE A 49 -1.95 16.07 -2.41
C ILE A 49 -1.29 15.34 -3.58
N PHE A 50 -1.02 14.05 -3.40
CA PHE A 50 -0.61 13.16 -4.48
C PHE A 50 -1.17 11.77 -4.19
N TYR A 51 -1.38 11.01 -5.26
CA TYR A 51 -1.74 9.60 -5.20
C TYR A 51 -0.88 8.78 -6.15
N ILE A 52 -0.69 7.52 -5.82
CA ILE A 52 -0.11 6.50 -6.69
C ILE A 52 -1.24 5.76 -7.37
N THR A 53 -1.18 5.64 -8.70
CA THR A 53 -2.12 4.83 -9.46
C THR A 53 -1.59 3.41 -9.57
N GLU A 54 -2.28 2.46 -8.93
CA GLU A 54 -2.06 1.03 -9.10
C GLU A 54 -2.96 0.53 -10.23
N LYS A 55 -2.37 -0.12 -11.23
CA LYS A 55 -3.11 -0.88 -12.25
C LYS A 55 -2.68 -2.33 -12.16
N ALA A 56 -3.60 -3.25 -11.99
CA ALA A 56 -3.26 -4.67 -11.90
C ALA A 56 -4.11 -5.50 -12.87
N TRP A 57 -3.46 -6.47 -13.51
CA TRP A 57 -4.05 -7.47 -14.36
C TRP A 57 -3.81 -8.84 -13.74
N ASN A 58 -4.86 -9.45 -13.21
CA ASN A 58 -4.83 -10.75 -12.57
C ASN A 58 -5.32 -11.82 -13.54
N TYR A 59 -4.41 -12.68 -13.98
CA TYR A 59 -4.61 -13.86 -14.81
C TYR A 59 -4.15 -15.11 -14.06
N TYR A 60 -4.54 -15.24 -12.79
CA TYR A 60 -4.08 -16.32 -11.90
C TYR A 60 -3.88 -17.65 -12.66
N PRO A 61 -2.69 -18.26 -12.62
CA PRO A 61 -1.59 -18.04 -11.66
C PRO A 61 -0.53 -16.99 -12.06
N TYR A 62 -0.84 -16.06 -12.98
CA TYR A 62 0.06 -14.94 -13.31
C TYR A 62 -0.60 -13.59 -13.04
N THR A 63 0.13 -12.62 -12.50
CA THR A 63 -0.40 -11.28 -12.24
C THR A 63 0.64 -10.22 -12.55
N ILE A 64 0.21 -9.16 -13.23
CA ILE A 64 1.04 -7.98 -13.50
C ILE A 64 0.44 -6.81 -12.72
N THR A 65 1.26 -6.10 -11.95
CA THR A 65 0.89 -4.85 -11.29
C THR A 65 1.83 -3.74 -11.72
N GLY A 66 1.25 -2.62 -12.15
CA GLY A 66 1.94 -1.51 -12.75
C GLY A 66 2.16 -1.68 -14.26
N LYS A 67 2.65 -0.62 -14.90
CA LYS A 67 3.08 -0.67 -16.30
C LYS A 67 4.57 -0.38 -16.34
N LYS A 68 5.33 -1.23 -17.04
CA LYS A 68 6.77 -1.09 -17.25
C LYS A 68 7.18 0.25 -17.86
N GLU A 69 6.26 0.90 -18.59
CA GLU A 69 6.52 2.10 -19.38
C GLU A 69 5.62 3.30 -19.02
N THR A 70 4.74 3.21 -18.01
CA THR A 70 3.81 4.30 -17.67
C THR A 70 4.03 4.85 -16.27
N LEU A 71 4.03 6.17 -16.19
CA LEU A 71 4.15 7.00 -14.99
C LEU A 71 3.03 6.65 -14.00
N MET A 72 3.38 6.17 -12.81
CA MET A 72 2.39 5.71 -11.81
C MET A 72 2.08 6.77 -10.75
N CYS A 73 2.85 7.86 -10.68
CA CYS A 73 2.63 8.94 -9.73
C CYS A 73 2.08 10.18 -10.43
N SER A 74 1.02 10.75 -9.88
CA SER A 74 0.36 11.98 -10.37
C SER A 74 1.27 13.20 -10.44
N PHE A 75 2.38 13.22 -9.69
CA PHE A 75 3.30 14.36 -9.63
C PHE A 75 4.76 14.06 -9.99
N LEU A 76 5.20 12.80 -9.88
CA LEU A 76 6.60 12.43 -10.11
C LEU A 76 6.71 11.74 -11.48
N PRO A 77 7.09 12.46 -12.56
CA PRO A 77 7.08 11.95 -13.92
C PRO A 77 8.18 10.90 -14.20
N LYS A 78 8.82 10.35 -13.17
CA LYS A 78 9.86 9.32 -13.28
C LYS A 78 9.84 8.29 -12.15
N PHE A 79 8.67 8.10 -11.52
CA PHE A 79 8.47 7.07 -10.50
C PHE A 79 7.56 5.94 -11.01
N SER A 80 8.02 4.69 -10.88
CA SER A 80 7.21 3.51 -11.17
C SER A 80 7.56 2.36 -10.23
N ILE A 81 6.53 1.62 -9.82
CA ILE A 81 6.65 0.30 -9.20
C ILE A 81 6.01 -0.67 -10.18
N TYR A 82 6.73 -1.72 -10.54
CA TYR A 82 6.27 -2.79 -11.41
C TYR A 82 6.48 -4.12 -10.71
N ILE A 83 5.44 -4.94 -10.64
CA ILE A 83 5.46 -6.23 -9.95
C ILE A 83 4.90 -7.30 -10.88
N GLU A 84 5.70 -8.33 -11.14
CA GLU A 84 5.22 -9.57 -11.74
C GLU A 84 5.08 -10.62 -10.66
N THR A 85 3.95 -11.32 -10.63
CA THR A 85 3.69 -12.39 -9.69
C THR A 85 3.41 -13.70 -10.42
N LYS A 86 4.05 -14.78 -9.96
CA LYS A 86 3.73 -16.16 -10.34
C LYS A 86 3.45 -16.99 -9.09
N TYR A 87 2.50 -17.90 -9.20
CA TYR A 87 2.09 -18.79 -8.12
C TYR A 87 2.46 -20.23 -8.48
N GLU A 88 3.12 -20.96 -7.58
CA GLU A 88 3.43 -22.39 -7.75
C GLU A 88 3.19 -23.18 -6.46
N ASP A 89 2.78 -24.44 -6.58
CA ASP A 89 2.50 -25.34 -5.45
C ASP A 89 3.78 -25.95 -4.86
N ASN A 90 4.68 -25.08 -4.38
CA ASN A 90 5.94 -25.45 -3.73
C ASN A 90 6.22 -24.55 -2.52
N SER A 91 7.36 -24.77 -1.87
CA SER A 91 7.81 -24.02 -0.67
C SER A 91 8.81 -22.90 -1.00
N GLY A 92 8.85 -22.43 -2.25
CA GLY A 92 9.79 -21.38 -2.67
C GLY A 92 11.10 -21.91 -3.26
N ASN A 93 11.13 -23.13 -3.79
CA ASN A 93 12.35 -23.80 -4.27
C ASN A 93 12.62 -23.66 -5.78
N SER A 94 11.67 -23.14 -6.58
CA SER A 94 11.91 -22.83 -7.99
C SER A 94 12.90 -21.69 -8.17
N THR A 95 13.87 -21.90 -9.07
CA THR A 95 14.85 -20.91 -9.48
C THR A 95 14.49 -20.34 -10.85
N ASN A 96 14.82 -19.07 -11.11
CA ASN A 96 14.62 -18.41 -12.42
C ASN A 96 13.19 -18.46 -12.99
N ILE A 97 12.17 -18.47 -12.12
CA ILE A 97 10.75 -18.63 -12.50
C ILE A 97 10.24 -17.59 -13.52
N PHE A 98 10.86 -16.41 -13.59
CA PHE A 98 10.47 -15.34 -14.51
C PHE A 98 11.14 -15.43 -15.90
N LEU A 99 12.03 -16.40 -16.15
CA LEU A 99 12.66 -16.70 -17.44
C LEU A 99 13.10 -15.44 -18.24
N ASN A 100 13.60 -14.42 -17.54
CA ASN A 100 14.02 -13.17 -18.16
C ASN A 100 15.55 -13.10 -18.13
N GLU A 101 16.17 -13.38 -19.27
CA GLU A 101 17.63 -13.36 -19.45
C GLU A 101 18.25 -11.99 -19.09
N LYS A 102 17.48 -10.89 -19.15
CA LYS A 102 17.95 -9.55 -18.75
C LYS A 102 18.03 -9.33 -17.24
N ILE A 103 17.49 -10.25 -16.43
CA ILE A 103 17.46 -10.17 -14.96
C ILE A 103 18.53 -11.09 -14.35
N LEU A 104 19.19 -11.91 -15.17
CA LEU A 104 20.23 -12.84 -14.73
C LEU A 104 21.45 -12.05 -14.20
N GLY A 105 21.65 -12.08 -12.88
CA GLY A 105 22.87 -11.61 -12.22
C GLY A 105 22.77 -10.33 -11.39
N ASP A 106 21.66 -9.56 -11.46
CA ASP A 106 21.56 -8.23 -10.83
C ASP A 106 20.29 -8.05 -9.98
N HIS A 107 19.84 -9.11 -9.30
CA HIS A 107 18.66 -9.08 -8.43
C HIS A 107 18.92 -9.73 -7.06
N GLU A 108 18.32 -9.15 -6.02
CA GLU A 108 18.33 -9.69 -4.66
C GLU A 108 17.12 -10.61 -4.48
N VAL A 109 17.36 -11.83 -3.97
CA VAL A 109 16.30 -12.77 -3.62
C VAL A 109 16.08 -12.72 -2.11
N MET A 110 14.83 -12.46 -1.70
CA MET A 110 14.43 -12.38 -0.31
C MET A 110 13.23 -13.30 -0.07
N PHE A 111 13.33 -14.11 0.99
CA PHE A 111 12.26 -15.00 1.43
C PHE A 111 11.50 -14.33 2.59
N LEU A 112 10.17 -14.24 2.48
CA LEU A 112 9.31 -13.65 3.53
C LEU A 112 8.68 -14.74 4.39
N ASP A 113 8.98 -14.76 5.69
CA ASP A 113 8.37 -15.68 6.65
C ASP A 113 7.19 -15.02 7.36
N ILE A 114 5.98 -15.39 6.95
CA ILE A 114 4.73 -14.84 7.50
C ILE A 114 4.55 -15.06 9.00
N ALA A 115 5.22 -16.06 9.58
CA ALA A 115 5.14 -16.37 11.00
C ALA A 115 6.23 -15.67 11.82
N PHE A 116 7.47 -15.70 11.32
CA PHE A 116 8.66 -15.34 12.10
C PHE A 116 9.38 -14.06 11.69
N ASP A 117 9.15 -13.53 10.49
CA ASP A 117 9.71 -12.23 10.13
C ASP A 117 9.05 -11.11 10.95
N GLU A 118 9.87 -10.15 11.37
CA GLU A 118 9.40 -8.98 12.10
C GLU A 118 8.51 -8.09 11.22
N ILE A 119 7.41 -7.62 11.81
CA ILE A 119 6.54 -6.58 11.26
C ILE A 119 6.59 -5.34 12.16
N PRO A 120 6.36 -4.12 11.64
CA PRO A 120 6.30 -2.94 12.48
C PRO A 120 5.20 -3.06 13.55
N ASP A 121 5.53 -2.75 14.80
CA ASP A 121 4.64 -2.92 15.98
C ASP A 121 3.22 -2.37 15.79
N ARG A 122 3.08 -1.25 15.06
CA ARG A 122 1.78 -0.62 14.78
C ARG A 122 0.80 -1.53 14.00
N TYR A 123 1.32 -2.53 13.30
CA TYR A 123 0.53 -3.51 12.56
C TYR A 123 0.38 -4.83 13.30
N TYR A 124 1.09 -5.04 14.42
CA TYR A 124 0.97 -6.28 15.18
C TYR A 124 -0.39 -6.37 15.87
N ARG A 125 -1.05 -7.51 15.69
CA ARG A 125 -2.29 -7.87 16.36
C ARG A 125 -2.17 -9.32 16.82
N SER A 126 -2.50 -9.59 18.08
CA SER A 126 -2.38 -10.93 18.67
C SER A 126 -3.25 -11.98 17.97
N LEU A 127 -4.43 -11.58 17.46
CA LEU A 127 -5.31 -12.44 16.68
C LEU A 127 -4.76 -12.78 15.29
N GLU A 128 -3.83 -11.97 14.78
CA GLU A 128 -3.15 -12.17 13.49
C GLU A 128 -1.75 -12.79 13.70
N ASP A 129 -1.45 -13.33 14.90
CA ASP A 129 -0.17 -13.99 15.18
C ASP A 129 -0.19 -15.46 14.80
N LEU A 130 0.49 -15.79 13.70
CA LEU A 130 0.47 -17.14 13.13
C LEU A 130 1.18 -18.20 13.99
N ARG A 131 1.96 -17.77 14.98
CA ARG A 131 2.59 -18.66 15.96
C ARG A 131 1.61 -19.17 17.01
N SER A 132 0.45 -18.52 17.15
CA SER A 132 -0.62 -18.91 18.08
C SER A 132 -1.96 -19.16 17.39
N PHE A 133 -2.18 -18.59 16.21
CA PHE A 133 -3.40 -18.76 15.43
C PHE A 133 -3.56 -20.20 14.93
N CYS A 134 -4.75 -20.75 15.10
CA CYS A 134 -5.16 -22.03 14.52
C CYS A 134 -6.56 -21.86 13.91
N SER A 135 -6.70 -22.26 12.65
CA SER A 135 -7.95 -22.20 11.90
C SER A 135 -8.94 -23.24 12.42
N ALA A 136 -10.14 -22.77 12.80
CA ALA A 136 -11.22 -23.64 13.24
C ALA A 136 -11.83 -24.44 12.08
N LYS A 137 -11.85 -23.89 10.85
CA LYS A 137 -12.43 -24.58 9.68
C LYS A 137 -11.48 -25.60 9.05
N THR A 138 -10.17 -25.35 9.09
CA THR A 138 -9.18 -26.17 8.36
C THR A 138 -8.21 -26.92 9.26
N GLY A 139 -8.14 -26.58 10.55
CA GLY A 139 -7.17 -27.14 11.50
C GLY A 139 -5.72 -26.71 11.23
N ARG A 140 -5.48 -25.73 10.35
CA ARG A 140 -4.13 -25.24 10.02
C ARG A 140 -3.62 -24.26 11.08
N GLY A 141 -2.31 -24.32 11.32
CA GLY A 141 -1.66 -23.57 12.38
C GLY A 141 -1.77 -24.28 13.74
N PRO A 142 -1.12 -23.77 14.79
CA PRO A 142 -0.14 -22.69 14.76
C PRO A 142 1.12 -23.06 13.97
N LEU A 143 1.70 -22.07 13.28
CA LEU A 143 2.94 -22.25 12.52
C LEU A 143 4.13 -22.27 13.49
N GLN A 144 4.84 -23.40 13.53
CA GLN A 144 6.06 -23.55 14.31
C GLN A 144 7.30 -23.25 13.47
N GLU A 145 8.46 -23.17 14.10
CA GLU A 145 9.72 -22.97 13.38
C GLU A 145 9.90 -24.09 12.32
N GLY A 146 10.43 -23.72 11.15
CA GLY A 146 10.57 -24.64 10.01
C GLY A 146 9.26 -25.03 9.32
N TRP A 147 8.12 -24.37 9.58
CA TRP A 147 6.80 -24.73 9.04
C TRP A 147 6.76 -24.98 7.54
N ARG A 148 7.61 -24.31 6.76
CA ARG A 148 7.70 -24.46 5.30
C ARG A 148 8.06 -25.88 4.84
N GLU A 149 8.73 -26.67 5.68
CA GLU A 149 9.20 -28.02 5.34
C GLU A 149 8.10 -29.08 5.48
N TYR A 150 7.25 -28.96 6.49
CA TYR A 150 6.24 -29.98 6.84
C TYR A 150 4.79 -29.54 6.61
N THR A 151 4.52 -28.25 6.36
CA THR A 151 3.15 -27.78 6.11
C THR A 151 2.68 -28.19 4.71
N LYS A 152 1.50 -28.82 4.64
CA LYS A 152 0.80 -29.14 3.39
C LYS A 152 -0.71 -28.89 3.53
N PRO A 153 -1.38 -28.46 2.44
CA PRO A 153 -0.79 -27.98 1.19
C PRO A 153 -0.06 -26.65 1.37
N ILE A 154 0.88 -26.37 0.48
CA ILE A 154 1.69 -25.15 0.47
C ILE A 154 1.82 -24.64 -0.96
N MET A 155 1.86 -23.32 -1.11
CA MET A 155 2.15 -22.64 -2.36
C MET A 155 3.11 -21.47 -2.10
N CYS A 156 3.82 -21.04 -3.12
CA CYS A 156 4.70 -19.89 -3.09
C CYS A 156 4.23 -18.84 -4.10
N SER A 157 4.09 -17.59 -3.65
CA SER A 157 3.89 -16.43 -4.50
C SER A 157 5.24 -15.79 -4.77
N TYR A 158 5.82 -16.07 -5.94
CA TYR A 158 7.03 -15.41 -6.41
C TYR A 158 6.68 -14.01 -6.91
N LYS A 159 7.30 -12.97 -6.35
CA LYS A 159 7.05 -11.57 -6.71
C LYS A 159 8.35 -10.90 -7.15
N LEU A 160 8.47 -10.63 -8.45
CA LEU A 160 9.56 -9.85 -9.01
C LEU A 160 9.17 -8.39 -8.99
N VAL A 161 9.84 -7.61 -8.12
CA VAL A 161 9.56 -6.19 -7.92
C VAL A 161 10.64 -5.36 -8.60
N THR A 162 10.25 -4.43 -9.45
CA THR A 162 11.12 -3.44 -10.08
C THR A 162 10.65 -2.04 -9.66
N VAL A 163 11.52 -1.28 -9.01
CA VAL A 163 11.27 0.12 -8.66
C VAL A 163 12.19 0.99 -9.51
N LYS A 164 11.64 2.09 -10.03
CA LYS A 164 12.38 3.08 -10.81
C LYS A 164 12.08 4.47 -10.28
N PHE A 165 13.12 5.24 -9.94
CA PHE A 165 13.01 6.62 -9.50
C PHE A 165 14.15 7.49 -10.04
N GLU A 166 13.98 8.08 -11.22
CA GLU A 166 15.05 8.83 -11.90
C GLU A 166 15.13 10.31 -11.45
N VAL A 167 15.30 10.55 -10.15
CA VAL A 167 15.57 11.89 -9.61
C VAL A 167 16.99 11.97 -9.08
N TRP A 168 17.75 12.92 -9.62
CA TRP A 168 19.16 13.11 -9.28
C TRP A 168 19.34 13.35 -7.77
N GLY A 169 20.31 12.65 -7.18
CA GLY A 169 20.63 12.73 -5.75
C GLY A 169 19.68 11.98 -4.80
N LEU A 170 18.54 11.47 -5.29
CA LEU A 170 17.55 10.77 -4.46
C LEU A 170 17.20 9.35 -4.94
N GLN A 171 17.60 8.96 -6.16
CA GLN A 171 17.31 7.66 -6.79
C GLN A 171 17.45 6.47 -5.83
N THR A 172 18.69 6.13 -5.45
CA THR A 172 18.98 4.93 -4.64
C THR A 172 18.23 4.92 -3.31
N ARG A 173 18.18 6.07 -2.62
CA ARG A 173 17.51 6.20 -1.32
C ARG A 173 16.00 5.94 -1.41
N VAL A 174 15.35 6.46 -2.46
CA VAL A 174 13.91 6.28 -2.66
C VAL A 174 13.60 4.87 -3.15
N GLU A 175 14.37 4.32 -4.10
CA GLU A 175 14.18 2.95 -4.59
C GLU A 175 14.30 1.93 -3.45
N GLN A 176 15.35 2.02 -2.63
CA GLN A 176 15.54 1.16 -1.46
C GLN A 176 14.41 1.31 -0.44
N PHE A 177 13.98 2.54 -0.16
CA PHE A 177 12.87 2.81 0.75
C PHE A 177 11.57 2.15 0.24
N VAL A 178 11.27 2.26 -1.05
CA VAL A 178 10.07 1.67 -1.65
C VAL A 178 10.14 0.14 -1.63
N HIS A 179 11.29 -0.47 -1.92
CA HIS A 179 11.47 -1.91 -1.78
C HIS A 179 11.19 -2.39 -0.35
N LYS A 180 11.67 -1.66 0.67
CA LYS A 180 11.34 -1.95 2.08
C LYS A 180 9.84 -1.84 2.37
N VAL A 181 9.18 -0.79 1.87
CA VAL A 181 7.73 -0.62 2.05
C VAL A 181 6.95 -1.75 1.36
N VAL A 182 7.33 -2.14 0.14
CA VAL A 182 6.71 -3.25 -0.59
C VAL A 182 6.90 -4.55 0.19
N ARG A 183 8.11 -4.84 0.70
CA ARG A 183 8.38 -5.99 1.57
C ARG A 183 7.41 -6.04 2.76
N ASP A 184 7.32 -4.95 3.52
CA ASP A 184 6.51 -4.89 4.74
C ASP A 184 5.01 -5.10 4.40
N ILE A 185 4.50 -4.46 3.34
CA ILE A 185 3.11 -4.62 2.89
C ILE A 185 2.83 -6.07 2.47
N LEU A 186 3.74 -6.69 1.73
CA LEU A 186 3.59 -8.08 1.31
C LEU A 186 3.58 -9.03 2.50
N LEU A 187 4.50 -8.85 3.45
CA LEU A 187 4.59 -9.69 4.65
C LEU A 187 3.29 -9.59 5.48
N ILE A 188 2.86 -8.36 5.79
CA ILE A 188 1.63 -8.10 6.56
C ILE A 188 0.41 -8.68 5.84
N GLY A 189 0.28 -8.43 4.53
CA GLY A 189 -0.86 -8.89 3.75
C GLY A 189 -0.98 -10.41 3.71
N HIS A 190 0.12 -11.15 3.54
CA HIS A 190 0.08 -12.62 3.56
C HIS A 190 -0.14 -13.18 4.96
N ARG A 191 0.37 -12.51 6.00
CA ARG A 191 0.09 -12.87 7.39
C ARG A 191 -1.41 -12.78 7.69
N GLN A 192 -2.02 -11.67 7.29
CA GLN A 192 -3.47 -11.43 7.42
C GLN A 192 -4.28 -12.43 6.60
N ALA A 193 -3.88 -12.70 5.35
CA ALA A 193 -4.56 -13.67 4.50
C ALA A 193 -4.62 -15.06 5.15
N PHE A 194 -3.56 -15.51 5.83
CA PHE A 194 -3.58 -16.78 6.57
C PHE A 194 -4.39 -16.69 7.87
N ALA A 195 -4.23 -15.60 8.64
CA ALA A 195 -4.97 -15.40 9.89
C ALA A 195 -6.50 -15.32 9.68
N TRP A 196 -6.93 -14.84 8.51
CA TRP A 196 -8.35 -14.74 8.13
C TRP A 196 -8.81 -15.90 7.26
N VAL A 197 -8.06 -17.02 7.21
CA VAL A 197 -8.43 -18.19 6.41
C VAL A 197 -9.84 -18.68 6.71
N ASP A 198 -10.29 -18.60 7.97
CA ASP A 198 -11.64 -19.00 8.34
C ASP A 198 -12.73 -18.09 7.78
N GLU A 199 -12.41 -16.85 7.39
CA GLU A 199 -13.37 -15.91 6.82
C GLU A 199 -13.63 -16.19 5.34
N TRP A 200 -12.57 -16.48 4.58
CA TRP A 200 -12.66 -16.62 3.12
C TRP A 200 -12.65 -18.07 2.63
N THR A 201 -12.18 -19.03 3.43
CA THR A 201 -12.17 -20.44 3.02
C THR A 201 -13.59 -20.96 2.81
N GLY A 202 -13.82 -21.55 1.64
CA GLY A 202 -15.12 -22.04 1.21
C GLY A 202 -15.99 -21.03 0.46
N MET A 203 -15.57 -19.76 0.32
CA MET A 203 -16.28 -18.81 -0.54
C MET A 203 -16.18 -19.22 -2.01
N THR A 204 -17.29 -19.10 -2.72
CA THR A 204 -17.36 -19.17 -4.18
C THR A 204 -16.80 -17.90 -4.80
N MET A 205 -16.38 -17.96 -6.08
CA MET A 205 -15.91 -16.77 -6.77
C MET A 205 -16.99 -15.67 -6.87
N ASP A 206 -18.27 -16.05 -6.96
CA ASP A 206 -19.37 -15.08 -6.98
C ASP A 206 -19.52 -14.35 -5.64
N GLU A 207 -19.41 -15.06 -4.52
CA GLU A 207 -19.37 -14.46 -3.18
C GLU A 207 -18.15 -13.55 -3.00
N VAL A 208 -16.99 -13.94 -3.53
CA VAL A 208 -15.79 -13.08 -3.53
C VAL A 208 -16.05 -11.79 -4.31
N ARG A 209 -16.69 -11.86 -5.49
CA ARG A 209 -17.03 -10.67 -6.27
C ARG A 209 -18.03 -9.76 -5.57
N LEU A 210 -19.02 -10.34 -4.89
CA LEU A 210 -19.97 -9.58 -4.09
C LEU A 210 -19.26 -8.85 -2.95
N TYR A 211 -18.43 -9.56 -2.20
CA TYR A 211 -17.62 -8.99 -1.12
C TYR A 211 -16.69 -7.89 -1.60
N GLU A 212 -15.99 -8.08 -2.73
CA GLU A 212 -15.14 -7.05 -3.36
C GLU A 212 -15.94 -5.79 -3.67
N LYS A 213 -17.15 -5.94 -4.24
CA LYS A 213 -18.02 -4.83 -4.61
C LYS A 213 -18.49 -4.03 -3.39
N GLU A 214 -18.98 -4.71 -2.35
CA GLU A 214 -19.43 -4.07 -1.11
C GLU A 214 -18.28 -3.38 -0.39
N THR A 215 -17.13 -4.05 -0.28
CA THR A 215 -15.93 -3.50 0.36
C THR A 215 -15.39 -2.30 -0.42
N GLN A 216 -15.40 -2.35 -1.75
CA GLN A 216 -15.02 -1.24 -2.61
C GLN A 216 -15.90 -0.01 -2.35
N GLN A 217 -17.22 -0.20 -2.32
CA GLN A 217 -18.16 0.89 -2.08
C GLN A 217 -17.92 1.56 -0.72
N ALA A 218 -17.88 0.75 0.35
CA ALA A 218 -17.63 1.26 1.71
C ALA A 218 -16.27 1.95 1.83
N THR A 219 -15.23 1.41 1.21
CA THR A 219 -13.89 2.01 1.25
C THR A 219 -13.85 3.35 0.51
N ASN A 220 -14.46 3.41 -0.67
CA ASN A 220 -14.52 4.64 -1.46
C ASN A 220 -15.33 5.73 -0.77
N GLU A 221 -16.39 5.39 -0.04
CA GLU A 221 -17.14 6.33 0.80
C GLU A 221 -16.26 6.93 1.89
N ILE A 222 -15.44 6.13 2.59
CA ILE A 222 -14.52 6.62 3.64
C ILE A 222 -13.49 7.59 3.05
N VAL A 223 -12.89 7.24 1.90
CA VAL A 223 -11.87 8.06 1.23
C VAL A 223 -12.48 9.33 0.63
N GLY A 224 -13.69 9.23 0.07
CA GLY A 224 -14.39 10.27 -0.67
C GLY A 224 -14.94 11.44 0.16
N ILE A 225 -14.87 11.39 1.50
CA ILE A 225 -15.23 12.53 2.37
C ILE A 225 -14.11 13.59 2.35
N MET A 226 -13.87 14.16 1.17
CA MET A 226 -13.21 15.45 0.99
C MET A 226 -14.21 16.39 0.32
N THR A 227 -15.10 17.00 1.09
CA THR A 227 -15.65 18.30 0.68
C THR A 227 -14.47 19.27 0.64
N PRO A 228 -14.11 19.87 -0.50
CA PRO A 228 -13.14 20.94 -0.49
C PRO A 228 -13.75 22.09 0.30
N THR A 229 -13.34 22.25 1.56
CA THR A 229 -13.58 23.50 2.29
C THR A 229 -12.69 24.53 1.61
N ILE A 230 -13.22 25.18 0.58
CA ILE A 230 -12.70 26.46 0.10
C ILE A 230 -13.04 27.46 1.20
N SER A 231 -12.19 27.53 2.23
CA SER A 231 -12.18 28.68 3.12
C SER A 231 -11.59 29.83 2.31
N ILE A 232 -12.46 30.64 1.71
CA ILE A 232 -12.07 31.97 1.23
C ILE A 232 -11.78 32.79 2.48
N SER A 233 -10.53 32.80 2.91
CA SER A 233 -10.08 33.84 3.84
C SER A 233 -10.08 35.14 3.05
N GLU A 234 -11.03 36.04 3.33
CA GLU A 234 -10.97 37.41 2.84
C GLU A 234 -9.66 38.04 3.35
N VAL A 235 -8.71 38.22 2.43
CA VAL A 235 -7.49 38.99 2.69
C VAL A 235 -7.92 40.45 2.72
N GLN A 236 -7.97 41.05 3.91
CA GLN A 236 -8.06 42.49 4.05
C GLN A 236 -6.84 43.13 3.37
N LEU A 237 -7.07 43.88 2.29
CA LEU A 237 -6.05 44.67 1.63
C LEU A 237 -5.56 45.79 2.57
N PRO A 238 -4.24 45.93 2.80
CA PRO A 238 -3.69 47.14 3.39
C PRO A 238 -3.72 48.29 2.36
N PRO A 239 -3.84 49.56 2.81
CA PRO A 239 -4.01 50.68 1.91
C PRO A 239 -2.74 50.97 1.10
N SER A 240 -2.98 51.40 -0.12
CA SER A 240 -2.03 51.75 -1.17
C SER A 240 -1.11 52.93 -0.81
N THR A 241 0.19 52.75 -1.02
CA THR A 241 1.11 53.85 -1.32
C THR A 241 1.97 53.51 -2.53
N GLN A 242 2.03 54.45 -3.46
CA GLN A 242 2.59 54.34 -4.81
C GLN A 242 4.12 54.33 -4.82
N SER A 243 4.68 53.60 -5.80
CA SER A 243 5.78 53.97 -6.73
C SER A 243 6.81 52.85 -6.96
N ALA A 244 7.06 52.57 -8.25
CA ALA A 244 7.92 51.51 -8.83
C ALA A 244 9.40 52.01 -8.97
N PRO A 245 10.38 51.28 -9.58
CA PRO A 245 10.31 49.98 -10.27
C PRO A 245 11.48 48.97 -10.04
N SER A 246 11.21 47.72 -10.45
CA SER A 246 12.07 46.73 -11.11
C SER A 246 13.55 46.57 -10.70
N SER A 247 13.92 45.40 -10.14
CA SER A 247 15.20 44.70 -10.37
C SER A 247 15.17 43.25 -9.84
N ALA A 248 15.86 42.35 -10.55
CA ALA A 248 15.98 40.90 -10.34
C ALA A 248 16.50 40.47 -8.95
N PRO A 249 16.26 39.22 -8.50
CA PRO A 249 16.74 38.76 -7.21
C PRO A 249 18.24 38.43 -7.25
N SER A 250 19.01 39.03 -6.34
CA SER A 250 20.38 38.61 -6.02
C SER A 250 20.36 37.62 -4.85
N THR A 251 21.07 36.51 -5.03
CA THR A 251 21.39 35.50 -4.00
C THR A 251 22.28 36.10 -2.92
N PRO A 252 21.99 35.95 -1.61
CA PRO A 252 22.99 36.14 -0.57
C PRO A 252 23.64 34.79 -0.22
N LEU A 253 24.95 34.71 -0.46
CA LEU A 253 25.87 33.83 0.24
C LEU A 253 26.01 34.34 1.67
N SER A 254 25.52 33.60 2.66
CA SER A 254 26.06 33.65 4.01
C SER A 254 25.61 32.40 4.78
N GLY A 255 26.59 31.65 5.28
CA GLY A 255 26.38 30.48 6.10
C GLY A 255 26.30 30.88 7.56
N GLU A 256 25.13 30.71 8.16
CA GLU A 256 24.92 30.35 9.58
C GLU A 256 23.42 30.09 9.79
N ALA A 257 23.10 29.09 10.63
CA ALA A 257 21.74 28.60 10.84
C ALA A 257 21.01 29.47 11.90
N PRO A 258 19.71 29.82 11.71
CA PRO A 258 18.96 30.54 12.74
C PRO A 258 18.61 29.62 13.93
N GLU A 259 19.03 30.02 15.13
CA GLU A 259 18.64 29.43 16.41
C GLU A 259 17.16 29.72 16.74
N PHE A 260 16.23 28.90 16.27
CA PHE A 260 14.90 28.81 16.84
C PHE A 260 14.43 27.34 16.86
N LEU A 261 15.11 26.52 17.65
CA LEU A 261 14.64 25.20 18.07
C LEU A 261 14.59 25.13 19.60
N HIS A 262 13.59 25.77 20.19
CA HIS A 262 13.10 25.36 21.50
C HIS A 262 11.69 24.79 21.34
N ALA A 263 11.57 23.48 21.57
CA ALA A 263 10.31 22.76 21.60
C ALA A 263 9.53 23.12 22.87
N PRO A 264 8.21 23.36 22.79
CA PRO A 264 7.36 23.35 23.99
C PRO A 264 7.20 21.92 24.52
N LYS A 265 7.45 21.76 25.82
CA LYS A 265 7.11 20.58 26.62
C LYS A 265 5.59 20.48 26.83
N ASP A 266 5.15 19.23 26.91
CA ASP A 266 3.84 18.71 27.36
C ASP A 266 2.59 19.02 26.54
N ARG A 267 2.03 17.95 25.94
CA ARG A 267 0.59 17.85 25.67
C ARG A 267 0.08 16.44 25.98
N GLN A 268 -0.95 16.38 26.83
CA GLN A 268 -1.56 15.18 27.38
C GLN A 268 -2.05 14.18 26.31
N ARG A 269 -1.84 12.90 26.61
CA ARG A 269 -2.31 11.72 25.86
C ARG A 269 -3.85 11.66 25.83
N LYS A 270 -4.46 11.87 24.66
CA LYS A 270 -5.88 11.53 24.45
C LYS A 270 -6.01 10.03 24.14
N LYS A 271 -6.71 9.31 25.02
CA LYS A 271 -7.27 7.98 24.74
C LYS A 271 -8.56 8.17 23.93
N SER A 272 -8.66 7.50 22.78
CA SER A 272 -9.93 7.10 22.16
C SER A 272 -9.62 6.40 20.83
N ALA A 273 -9.61 5.07 20.84
CA ALA A 273 -9.82 4.29 19.63
C ALA A 273 -11.34 4.20 19.41
N PRO A 274 -11.86 4.39 18.18
CA PRO A 274 -13.26 4.09 17.90
C PRO A 274 -13.47 2.57 17.91
N GLU A 275 -14.58 2.12 18.49
CA GLU A 275 -15.01 0.72 18.49
C GLU A 275 -15.11 0.20 17.04
N MET A 276 -14.47 -0.94 16.79
CA MET A 276 -14.53 -1.63 15.49
C MET A 276 -15.88 -2.34 15.34
N LEU A 277 -16.55 -2.13 14.21
CA LEU A 277 -17.71 -2.91 13.82
C LEU A 277 -17.24 -4.29 13.32
N SER A 278 -17.67 -5.35 13.99
CA SER A 278 -17.50 -6.73 13.54
C SER A 278 -18.66 -7.15 12.63
N LEU A 279 -18.41 -8.13 11.73
CA LEU A 279 -19.39 -8.69 10.78
C LEU A 279 -20.78 -9.04 11.34
N PRO A 280 -20.94 -9.51 12.60
CA PRO A 280 -22.26 -9.71 13.19
C PRO A 280 -23.09 -8.42 13.31
N VAL A 281 -22.44 -7.26 13.53
CA VAL A 281 -23.12 -5.96 13.71
C VAL A 281 -23.62 -5.38 12.38
N LEU A 282 -23.03 -5.79 11.25
CA LEU A 282 -23.52 -5.42 9.91
C LEU A 282 -24.77 -6.21 9.52
N GLN A 283 -24.88 -7.47 9.96
CA GLN A 283 -26.08 -8.31 9.72
C GLN A 283 -27.30 -7.89 10.57
N GLU A 284 -27.10 -7.36 11.77
CA GLU A 284 -28.22 -6.83 12.57
C GLU A 284 -28.80 -5.53 12.01
N ARG A 285 -27.98 -4.71 11.35
CA ARG A 285 -28.44 -3.46 10.73
C ARG A 285 -29.22 -3.66 9.44
N SER A 286 -28.93 -4.72 8.67
CA SER A 286 -29.69 -5.05 7.46
C SER A 286 -31.07 -5.65 7.74
N ASN A 287 -31.34 -6.11 8.97
CA ASN A 287 -32.62 -6.73 9.34
C ASN A 287 -33.58 -5.75 10.04
N LEU A 288 -33.23 -4.46 10.13
CA LEU A 288 -34.01 -3.40 10.77
C LEU A 288 -34.46 -2.29 9.80
N GLU A 289 -34.30 -2.50 8.48
CA GLU A 289 -34.89 -1.66 7.42
C GLU A 289 -35.95 -2.40 6.62
#